data_AF-A0A7W2EVP6-F1
#
_entry.id   AF-A0A7W2EVP6-F1
#
_cell.length_a   1.000
_cell.length_b   1.000
_cell.length_c   1.000
_cell.angle_alpha   90.00
_cell.angle_beta   90.00
_cell.angle_gamma   90.00
#
_symmetry.space_group_name_H-M   'P 1'
#
loop_
_entity.id
_entity.type
_entity.pdbx_description
1 polymer ?
#
loop_
_entity_poly.entity_id
_entity_poly.type
_entity_poly.pdbx_seq_one_letter_code
_entity_poly.pdbx_strand_id
1 'polypeptide(L)'
;MAELVAPKLVWLDGFRLALSGIEKLQNRLGVKEVSQSWVCDLVPPKFAIGFKITHTYVEGIQLPRRALRDNGKTGGRLKVGDHLIKSLGRHASLAELIDYESGDRRPSTPHLADCHLEWMAGDRFELGGLCIREPFEDRPEHLLRGGWLCEFDIELPELSRAQRRLIGPAH
;
A
#
# COMPACT_ATOMS: atom_id res chain seq x y z
N MET A 1 -2.51 26.66 -12.70
CA MET A 1 -1.85 25.46 -12.13
C MET A 1 -2.75 24.95 -11.03
N ALA A 2 -3.07 23.65 -11.04
CA ALA A 2 -3.86 23.01 -9.99
C ALA A 2 -2.91 22.16 -9.15
N GLU A 3 -3.05 22.25 -7.83
CA GLU A 3 -2.25 21.50 -6.87
C GLU A 3 -3.17 20.78 -5.89
N LEU A 4 -2.90 19.50 -5.66
CA LEU A 4 -3.60 18.71 -4.66
C LEU A 4 -2.90 18.84 -3.31
N VAL A 5 -3.59 19.40 -2.34
CA VAL A 5 -3.08 19.63 -0.98
C VAL A 5 -3.72 18.64 -0.01
N ALA A 6 -2.88 18.08 0.87
CA ALA A 6 -3.25 17.08 1.87
C ALA A 6 -4.02 15.87 1.30
N PRO A 7 -3.47 15.17 0.28
CA PRO A 7 -4.12 14.00 -0.28
C PRO A 7 -4.28 12.90 0.78
N LYS A 8 -5.49 12.35 0.87
CA LYS A 8 -5.83 11.22 1.72
C LYS A 8 -6.22 10.05 0.85
N LEU A 9 -5.58 8.91 1.07
CA LEU A 9 -6.03 7.64 0.49
C LEU A 9 -7.28 7.18 1.25
N VAL A 10 -8.43 7.20 0.61
CA VAL A 10 -9.70 6.83 1.24
C VAL A 10 -10.15 5.41 0.88
N TRP A 11 -9.69 4.91 -0.27
CA TRP A 11 -9.99 3.58 -0.74
C TRP A 11 -8.93 3.10 -1.72
N LEU A 12 -8.62 1.81 -1.69
CA LEU A 12 -7.78 1.13 -2.67
C LEU A 12 -8.29 -0.29 -2.83
N ASP A 13 -8.38 -0.78 -4.06
CA ASP A 13 -8.60 -2.20 -4.32
C ASP A 13 -7.87 -2.63 -5.57
N GLY A 14 -6.80 -3.40 -5.39
CA GLY A 14 -5.88 -3.73 -6.48
C GLY A 14 -5.30 -2.45 -7.09
N PHE A 15 -5.48 -2.26 -8.39
CA PHE A 15 -4.88 -1.13 -9.13
C PHE A 15 -5.78 0.11 -9.21
N ARG A 16 -6.92 0.13 -8.52
CA ARG A 16 -7.75 1.34 -8.45
C ARG A 16 -7.68 1.92 -7.06
N LEU A 17 -7.62 3.24 -6.99
CA LEU A 17 -7.62 3.98 -5.73
C LEU A 17 -8.50 5.21 -5.81
N ALA A 18 -8.93 5.69 -4.64
CA ALA A 18 -9.58 6.97 -4.49
C ALA A 18 -8.77 7.85 -3.54
N LEU A 19 -8.47 9.07 -4.00
CA LEU A 19 -7.87 10.13 -3.20
C LEU A 19 -8.94 11.15 -2.86
N SER A 20 -8.82 11.76 -1.68
CA SER A 20 -9.59 12.94 -1.29
C SER A 20 -8.65 14.03 -0.81
N GLY A 21 -8.98 15.30 -1.02
CA GLY A 21 -8.13 16.41 -0.62
C GLY A 21 -8.67 17.76 -1.09
N ILE A 22 -7.82 18.77 -1.01
CA ILE A 22 -8.16 20.13 -1.40
C ILE A 22 -7.39 20.48 -2.68
N GLU A 23 -8.11 20.78 -3.74
CA GLU A 23 -7.55 21.34 -4.97
C GLU A 23 -7.43 22.86 -4.84
N LYS A 24 -6.23 23.39 -5.04
CA LYS A 24 -6.00 24.83 -5.10
C LYS A 24 -5.96 25.30 -6.56
N LEU A 25 -6.90 26.18 -6.90
CA LEU A 25 -7.08 26.73 -8.24
C LEU A 25 -6.73 28.22 -8.24
N GLN A 26 -5.63 28.58 -8.88
CA GLN A 26 -5.25 29.98 -9.09
C GLN A 26 -6.12 30.61 -10.19
N ASN A 27 -6.80 31.72 -9.88
CA ASN A 27 -7.51 32.54 -10.86
C ASN A 27 -7.16 34.04 -10.73
N ARG A 28 -7.84 34.90 -11.50
CA ARG A 28 -7.60 36.36 -11.51
C ARG A 28 -8.00 37.08 -10.21
N LEU A 29 -8.87 36.48 -9.40
CA LEU A 29 -9.41 37.03 -8.16
C LEU A 29 -8.71 36.48 -6.90
N GLY A 30 -7.90 35.42 -7.04
CA GLY A 30 -7.18 34.80 -5.93
C GLY A 30 -7.08 33.27 -6.07
N VAL A 31 -6.83 32.61 -4.94
CA VAL A 31 -6.82 31.15 -4.83
C VAL A 31 -8.20 30.67 -4.42
N LYS A 32 -8.80 29.80 -5.24
CA LYS A 32 -10.02 29.05 -4.88
C LYS A 32 -9.61 27.68 -4.38
N GLU A 33 -10.07 27.30 -3.19
CA GLU A 33 -9.85 25.98 -2.61
C GLU A 33 -11.11 25.13 -2.76
N VAL A 34 -10.98 23.92 -3.30
CA VAL A 34 -12.10 23.01 -3.59
C VAL A 34 -11.84 21.66 -2.94
N SER A 35 -12.70 21.24 -2.01
CA SER A 35 -12.67 19.88 -1.47
C SER A 35 -13.24 18.93 -2.51
N GLN A 36 -12.45 17.95 -2.94
CA GLN A 36 -12.83 17.00 -3.99
C GLN A 36 -12.23 15.62 -3.72
N SER A 37 -12.77 14.61 -4.40
CA SER A 37 -12.20 13.28 -4.51
C SER A 37 -11.93 12.90 -5.97
N TRP A 38 -10.91 12.08 -6.18
CA TRP A 38 -10.48 11.57 -7.47
C TRP A 38 -10.44 10.06 -7.43
N VAL A 39 -11.10 9.41 -8.38
CA VAL A 39 -10.94 7.97 -8.63
C VAL A 39 -9.85 7.83 -9.69
N CYS A 40 -8.81 7.09 -9.35
CA CYS A 40 -7.62 6.93 -10.18
C CYS A 40 -7.42 5.45 -10.48
N ASP A 41 -7.12 5.14 -11.73
CA ASP A 41 -6.55 3.85 -12.12
C ASP A 41 -5.03 4.00 -12.14
N LEU A 42 -4.34 3.16 -11.36
CA LEU A 42 -2.90 3.00 -11.49
C LEU A 42 -2.60 2.36 -12.85
N VAL A 43 -1.44 2.71 -13.41
CA VAL A 43 -0.95 2.12 -14.65
C VAL A 43 0.12 1.10 -14.30
N PRO A 44 -0.25 -0.15 -13.95
CA PRO A 44 0.73 -1.15 -13.58
C PRO A 44 1.62 -1.55 -14.78
N PRO A 45 2.86 -2.00 -14.52
CA PRO A 45 3.69 -2.59 -15.55
C PRO A 45 3.06 -3.88 -16.09
N LYS A 46 3.51 -4.31 -17.27
CA LYS A 46 3.06 -5.55 -17.89
C LYS A 46 3.31 -6.73 -16.94
N PHE A 47 2.32 -7.62 -16.82
CA PHE A 47 2.34 -8.80 -15.95
C PHE A 47 2.34 -8.51 -14.44
N ALA A 48 1.93 -7.31 -14.03
CA ALA A 48 1.64 -7.07 -12.62
C ALA A 48 0.41 -7.89 -12.19
N ILE A 49 0.55 -8.63 -11.09
CA ILE A 49 -0.50 -9.48 -10.52
C ILE A 49 -1.05 -8.92 -9.20
N GLY A 50 -0.35 -7.97 -8.58
CA GLY A 50 -0.73 -7.36 -7.31
C GLY A 50 0.39 -6.48 -6.78
N PHE A 51 0.58 -6.52 -5.46
CA PHE A 51 1.63 -5.78 -4.76
C PHE A 51 2.47 -6.69 -3.90
N LYS A 52 3.75 -6.35 -3.81
CA LYS A 52 4.65 -6.81 -2.76
C LYS A 52 4.78 -5.72 -1.72
N ILE A 53 4.59 -6.06 -0.45
CA ILE A 53 4.84 -5.16 0.66
C ILE A 53 6.16 -5.51 1.34
N THR A 54 6.87 -4.47 1.78
CA THR A 54 8.00 -4.56 2.70
C THR A 54 7.67 -3.72 3.93
N HIS A 55 7.74 -4.31 5.12
CA HIS A 55 7.55 -3.55 6.36
C HIS A 55 8.68 -2.53 6.54
N THR A 56 8.32 -1.26 6.76
CA THR A 56 9.27 -0.17 7.01
C THR A 56 9.51 0.09 8.50
N TYR A 57 8.78 -0.60 9.37
CA TYR A 57 8.91 -0.56 10.82
C TYR A 57 8.97 -1.98 11.42
N VAL A 58 9.68 -2.12 12.54
CA VAL A 58 9.65 -3.31 13.40
C VAL A 58 9.47 -2.85 14.84
N GLU A 59 8.44 -3.34 15.52
CA GLU A 59 8.11 -2.95 16.91
C GLU A 59 8.06 -1.42 17.12
N GLY A 60 7.46 -0.68 16.18
CA GLY A 60 7.37 0.78 16.26
C GLY A 60 8.64 1.54 15.86
N ILE A 61 9.73 0.85 15.53
CA ILE A 61 11.02 1.44 15.16
C ILE A 61 11.15 1.46 13.64
N GLN A 62 11.39 2.64 13.07
CA GLN A 62 11.60 2.80 11.64
C GLN A 62 12.90 2.11 11.22
N LEU A 63 12.82 1.26 10.20
CA LEU A 63 13.97 0.58 9.63
C LEU A 63 14.76 1.51 8.70
N PRO A 64 16.10 1.46 8.72
CA PRO A 64 16.91 2.19 7.76
C PRO A 64 16.73 1.58 6.37
N ARG A 65 16.72 2.43 5.32
CA ARG A 65 16.48 2.02 3.92
C ARG A 65 17.32 0.83 3.44
N ARG A 66 18.56 0.70 3.92
CA ARG A 66 19.43 -0.43 3.59
C ARG A 66 18.86 -1.78 4.05
N ALA A 67 18.24 -1.82 5.23
CA ALA A 67 17.66 -3.03 5.80
C ALA A 67 16.35 -3.45 5.10
N LEU A 68 15.67 -2.51 4.41
CA LEU A 68 14.45 -2.83 3.66
C LEU A 68 14.72 -3.77 2.48
N ARG A 69 15.93 -3.75 1.92
CA ARG A 69 16.31 -4.63 0.80
C ARG A 69 16.46 -6.09 1.23
N ASP A 70 16.86 -6.30 2.47
CA ASP A 70 17.13 -7.61 3.04
C ASP A 70 15.87 -8.23 3.67
N ASN A 71 14.83 -7.42 3.90
CA ASN A 71 13.56 -7.90 4.39
C ASN A 71 12.81 -8.72 3.34
N GLY A 72 12.21 -9.82 3.80
CA GLY A 72 11.26 -10.58 2.99
C GLY A 72 10.10 -9.70 2.53
N LYS A 73 9.60 -9.99 1.33
CA LYS A 73 8.42 -9.33 0.75
C LYS A 73 7.25 -10.29 0.76
N THR A 74 6.08 -9.78 1.15
CA THR A 74 4.82 -10.54 1.07
C THR A 74 4.02 -10.02 -0.12
N GLY A 75 3.59 -10.92 -0.99
CA GLY A 75 2.84 -10.62 -2.21
C GLY A 75 1.35 -10.86 -2.06
N GLY A 76 0.52 -9.99 -2.63
CA GLY A 76 -0.94 -10.17 -2.61
C GLY A 76 -1.70 -9.02 -3.25
N ARG A 77 -3.03 -9.09 -3.17
CA ARG A 77 -3.94 -7.99 -3.53
C ARG A 77 -4.06 -7.05 -2.35
N LEU A 78 -3.52 -5.84 -2.51
CA LEU A 78 -3.67 -4.78 -1.52
C LEU A 78 -5.09 -4.20 -1.58
N LYS A 79 -5.68 -3.97 -0.40
CA LYS A 79 -6.92 -3.21 -0.23
C LYS A 79 -6.75 -2.15 0.87
N VAL A 80 -7.44 -1.03 0.71
CA VAL A 80 -7.63 -0.01 1.74
C VAL A 80 -9.10 0.36 1.78
N GLY A 81 -9.68 0.38 2.97
CA GLY A 81 -11.08 0.78 3.19
C GLY A 81 -11.28 1.43 4.55
N ASP A 82 -12.48 1.92 4.81
CA ASP A 82 -12.87 2.44 6.13
C ASP A 82 -13.49 1.31 6.98
N HIS A 83 -12.97 1.13 8.20
CA HIS A 83 -13.39 0.07 9.11
C HIS A 83 -13.54 0.61 10.52
N LEU A 84 -14.50 0.08 11.29
CA LEU A 84 -14.55 0.31 12.73
C LEU A 84 -13.41 -0.45 13.41
N ILE A 85 -12.39 0.27 13.87
CA ILE A 85 -11.22 -0.32 14.53
C ILE A 85 -11.41 -0.24 16.03
N LYS A 86 -11.66 -1.39 16.67
CA LYS A 86 -12.00 -1.47 18.10
C LYS A 86 -10.93 -0.85 19.00
N SER A 87 -9.66 -1.13 18.72
CA SER A 87 -8.52 -0.61 19.47
C SER A 87 -8.38 0.91 19.41
N LEU A 88 -8.89 1.55 18.35
CA LEU A 88 -8.95 3.00 18.21
C LEU A 88 -10.27 3.61 18.70
N GLY A 89 -11.31 2.79 18.92
CA GLY A 89 -12.65 3.25 19.29
C GLY A 89 -13.35 4.10 18.22
N ARG A 90 -12.90 4.06 16.95
CA ARG A 90 -13.47 4.85 15.85
C ARG A 90 -13.34 4.16 14.50
N HIS A 91 -14.06 4.70 13.51
CA HIS A 91 -13.79 4.40 12.11
C HIS A 91 -12.44 4.98 11.69
N ALA A 92 -11.66 4.18 10.96
CA ALA A 92 -10.35 4.54 10.45
C ALA A 92 -10.03 3.72 9.20
N SER A 93 -9.10 4.21 8.39
CA SER A 93 -8.59 3.50 7.22
C SER A 93 -7.83 2.24 7.65
N LEU A 94 -8.13 1.12 7.00
CA LEU A 94 -7.45 -0.17 7.23
C LEU A 94 -6.86 -0.62 5.90
N ALA A 95 -5.54 -0.80 5.84
CA ALA A 95 -4.89 -1.48 4.74
C ALA A 95 -4.77 -2.96 5.05
N GLU A 96 -5.06 -3.81 4.06
CA GLU A 96 -4.99 -5.27 4.15
C GLU A 96 -4.25 -5.81 2.93
N LEU A 97 -3.31 -6.73 3.13
CA LEU A 97 -2.73 -7.51 2.03
C LEU A 97 -3.38 -8.89 1.99
N ILE A 98 -4.20 -9.13 0.97
CA ILE A 98 -4.91 -10.39 0.76
C ILE A 98 -4.04 -11.29 -0.12
N ASP A 99 -3.60 -12.43 0.41
CA ASP A 99 -2.80 -13.41 -0.34
C ASP A 99 -3.52 -13.89 -1.61
N TYR A 100 -2.77 -14.23 -2.65
CA TYR A 100 -3.32 -14.66 -3.94
C TYR A 100 -4.14 -15.98 -3.86
N GLU A 101 -3.82 -16.87 -2.93
CA GLU A 101 -4.43 -18.22 -2.83
C GLU A 101 -5.53 -18.34 -1.76
N SER A 102 -5.77 -17.30 -0.97
CA SER A 102 -6.65 -17.38 0.20
C SER A 102 -8.12 -17.36 -0.19
N GLY A 103 -8.69 -18.56 -0.38
CA GLY A 103 -10.11 -18.83 -0.52
C GLY A 103 -10.88 -19.00 0.80
N ASP A 104 -10.22 -19.27 1.94
CA ASP A 104 -10.87 -19.20 3.28
C ASP A 104 -9.98 -19.54 4.50
N ARG A 105 -8.67 -19.79 4.38
CA ARG A 105 -7.85 -20.21 5.54
C ARG A 105 -6.39 -19.83 5.41
N ARG A 106 -5.89 -18.88 6.22
CA ARG A 106 -4.63 -18.92 7.00
C ARG A 106 -4.26 -17.55 7.65
N PRO A 107 -3.24 -17.48 8.53
CA PRO A 107 -3.17 -16.60 9.71
C PRO A 107 -3.02 -15.11 9.35
N SER A 108 -3.36 -14.24 10.31
CA SER A 108 -3.30 -12.77 10.27
C SER A 108 -2.67 -12.20 8.99
N THR A 109 -3.50 -11.94 7.98
CA THR A 109 -3.11 -11.10 6.84
C THR A 109 -2.44 -9.85 7.38
N PRO A 110 -1.36 -9.33 6.77
CA PRO A 110 -0.77 -8.08 7.23
C PRO A 110 -1.85 -6.99 7.19
N HIS A 111 -2.02 -6.27 8.30
CA HIS A 111 -2.92 -5.13 8.39
C HIS A 111 -2.21 -3.88 8.91
N LEU A 112 -2.63 -2.71 8.42
CA LEU A 112 -2.17 -1.41 8.88
C LEU A 112 -3.39 -0.51 9.13
N ALA A 113 -3.66 -0.22 10.40
CA ALA A 113 -4.76 0.62 10.85
C ALA A 113 -4.41 2.12 10.75
N ASP A 114 -5.42 2.97 10.65
CA ASP A 114 -5.31 4.43 10.50
C ASP A 114 -4.27 4.83 9.42
N CYS A 115 -4.27 4.07 8.32
CA CYS A 115 -3.24 4.20 7.31
C CYS A 115 -3.41 5.45 6.44
N HIS A 116 -2.30 5.99 5.97
CA HIS A 116 -2.25 7.16 5.10
C HIS A 116 -1.10 7.03 4.11
N LEU A 117 -1.20 7.75 2.99
CA LEU A 117 -0.15 7.81 1.99
C LEU A 117 0.96 8.74 2.49
N GLU A 118 2.12 8.18 2.79
CA GLU A 118 3.32 8.94 3.19
C GLU A 118 4.00 9.52 1.94
N TRP A 119 4.06 8.74 0.86
CA TRP A 119 4.68 9.13 -0.39
C TRP A 119 4.23 8.24 -1.56
N MET A 120 4.30 8.74 -2.80
CA MET A 120 3.99 7.97 -4.01
C MET A 120 4.89 8.37 -5.19
N ALA A 121 5.31 7.39 -5.97
CA ALA A 121 5.95 7.54 -7.29
C ALA A 121 5.31 6.59 -8.31
N GLY A 122 5.84 6.59 -9.54
CA GLY A 122 5.27 5.82 -10.64
C GLY A 122 5.33 4.30 -10.48
N ASP A 123 6.30 3.77 -9.74
CA ASP A 123 6.53 2.32 -9.60
C ASP A 123 6.21 1.76 -8.22
N ARG A 124 6.03 2.62 -7.21
CA ARG A 124 5.86 2.25 -5.81
C ARG A 124 5.27 3.39 -4.98
N PHE A 125 4.78 3.07 -3.80
CA PHE A 125 4.31 4.06 -2.82
C PHE A 125 4.52 3.56 -1.39
N GLU A 126 4.44 4.45 -0.43
CA GLU A 126 4.59 4.15 1.00
C GLU A 126 3.31 4.48 1.76
N LEU A 127 2.83 3.49 2.53
CA LEU A 127 1.77 3.67 3.51
C LEU A 127 2.38 3.77 4.91
N GLY A 128 1.98 4.79 5.67
CA GLY A 128 2.22 4.89 7.10
C GLY A 128 0.95 4.56 7.88
N GLY A 129 1.07 4.15 9.13
CA GLY A 129 -0.09 3.87 9.98
C GLY A 129 0.27 3.19 11.29
N LEU A 130 -0.66 2.37 11.80
CA LEU A 130 -0.55 1.68 13.08
C LEU A 130 -0.67 0.17 12.91
N CYS A 131 0.27 -0.57 13.49
CA CYS A 131 0.16 -2.00 13.66
C CYS A 131 -0.46 -2.29 15.04
N ILE A 132 -1.53 -3.08 15.05
CA ILE A 132 -2.16 -3.54 16.28
C ILE A 132 -1.42 -4.79 16.74
N ARG A 133 -0.78 -4.71 17.91
CA ARG A 133 -0.22 -5.86 18.61
C ARG A 133 -1.24 -6.34 19.61
N GLU A 134 -1.79 -7.51 19.34
CA GLU A 134 -2.71 -8.19 20.25
C GLU A 134 -2.06 -8.39 21.63
N PRO A 135 -2.85 -8.33 22.71
CA PRO A 135 -2.35 -8.58 24.04
C PRO A 135 -1.72 -9.97 24.14
N PHE A 136 -0.58 -10.06 24.82
CA PHE A 136 0.13 -11.32 25.04
C PHE A 136 0.67 -11.37 26.46
N GLU A 137 0.33 -12.42 27.19
CA GLU A 137 0.62 -12.58 28.62
C GLU A 137 0.12 -11.34 29.40
N ASP A 138 1.01 -10.69 30.17
CA ASP A 138 0.70 -9.51 30.97
C ASP A 138 0.78 -8.20 30.18
N ARG A 139 1.07 -8.26 28.87
CA ARG A 139 1.20 -7.06 28.04
C ARG A 139 -0.16 -6.66 27.48
N PRO A 140 -0.61 -5.41 27.70
CA PRO A 140 -1.83 -4.91 27.09
C PRO A 140 -1.65 -4.79 25.56
N GLU A 141 -2.76 -4.63 24.87
CA GLU A 141 -2.75 -4.31 23.44
C GLU A 141 -1.94 -3.04 23.19
N HIS A 142 -1.06 -3.08 22.20
CA HIS A 142 -0.26 -1.92 21.81
C HIS A 142 -0.57 -1.50 20.38
N LEU A 143 -0.70 -0.19 20.19
CA LEU A 143 -0.77 0.44 18.88
C LEU A 143 0.60 1.00 18.54
N LEU A 144 1.33 0.26 17.71
CA LEU A 144 2.70 0.61 17.34
C LEU A 144 2.71 1.31 15.99
N ARG A 145 3.65 2.24 15.80
CA ARG A 145 3.86 2.83 14.48
C ARG A 145 4.26 1.74 13.49
N GLY A 146 3.63 1.77 12.32
CA GLY A 146 3.84 0.82 11.24
C GLY A 146 3.99 1.55 9.91
N GLY A 147 4.39 0.78 8.90
CA GLY A 147 4.41 1.27 7.53
C GLY A 147 4.80 0.17 6.54
N TRP A 148 4.34 0.33 5.31
CA TRP A 148 4.58 -0.58 4.19
C TRP A 148 5.11 0.20 3.00
N LEU A 149 6.23 -0.27 2.45
CA LEU A 149 6.64 0.06 1.10
C LEU A 149 5.92 -0.92 0.15
N CYS A 150 5.06 -0.39 -0.71
CA CYS A 150 4.26 -1.14 -1.66
C CYS A 150 4.85 -1.00 -3.07
N GLU A 151 5.21 -2.13 -3.68
CA GLU A 151 5.76 -2.21 -5.04
C GLU A 151 4.91 -3.15 -5.89
N PHE A 152 4.83 -2.94 -7.20
CA PHE A 152 4.13 -3.87 -8.08
C PHE A 152 4.75 -5.27 -8.00
N ASP A 153 3.91 -6.28 -7.81
CA ASP A 153 4.32 -7.67 -7.92
C ASP A 153 4.18 -8.13 -9.38
N ILE A 154 5.29 -8.56 -9.98
CA ILE A 154 5.37 -8.90 -11.40
C ILE A 154 5.66 -10.40 -11.50
N GLU A 155 4.76 -11.11 -12.18
CA GLU A 155 4.94 -12.52 -12.51
C GLU A 155 5.27 -12.66 -14.00
N LEU A 156 6.55 -12.86 -14.31
CA LEU A 156 6.97 -13.04 -15.69
C LEU A 156 6.50 -14.41 -16.21
N PRO A 157 5.92 -14.49 -17.42
CA PRO A 157 5.59 -15.77 -18.02
C PRO A 157 6.84 -16.64 -18.12
N GLU A 158 6.74 -17.91 -17.73
CA GLU A 158 7.80 -18.86 -18.05
C GLU A 158 7.98 -18.90 -19.58
N LEU A 159 9.17 -18.49 -20.06
CA LEU A 159 9.49 -18.60 -21.48
C LEU A 159 9.26 -20.05 -21.92
N SER A 160 8.36 -20.25 -22.88
CA SER A 160 8.16 -21.57 -23.47
C SER A 160 9.47 -22.09 -24.07
N ARG A 161 9.63 -23.42 -24.16
CA ARG A 161 10.83 -24.03 -24.79
C ARG A 161 11.12 -23.48 -26.20
N ALA A 162 10.09 -23.08 -26.95
CA ALA A 162 10.23 -22.45 -28.26
C ALA A 162 10.80 -21.02 -28.18
N GLN A 163 10.36 -20.22 -27.20
CA GLN A 163 10.87 -18.86 -26.98
C GLN A 163 12.31 -18.86 -26.44
N ARG A 164 12.69 -19.84 -25.61
CA ARG A 164 14.09 -19.99 -25.15
C ARG A 164 15.06 -20.30 -26.30
N ARG A 165 14.61 -21.02 -27.34
CA ARG A 165 15.44 -21.31 -28.54
C ARG A 165 15.65 -20.07 -29.41
N LEU A 166 14.72 -19.12 -29.41
CA LEU A 166 14.81 -17.87 -30.19
C LEU A 166 15.80 -16.86 -29.60
N ILE A 167 16.12 -16.95 -28.31
CA ILE A 167 17.01 -15.99 -27.61
C ILE A 167 18.49 -16.41 -27.71
N GLY A 168 18.78 -17.62 -28.24
CA GLY A 168 20.13 -18.15 -28.36
C GLY A 168 20.81 -18.41 -27.00
N PRO A 169 21.90 -19.20 -26.94
CA PRO A 169 22.68 -19.30 -25.72
C PRO A 169 23.31 -17.94 -25.41
N ALA A 170 23.20 -17.48 -24.16
CA ALA A 170 23.98 -16.35 -23.68
C ALA A 170 25.47 -16.74 -23.78
N HIS A 171 26.20 -15.99 -24.61
CA HIS A 171 27.67 -16.07 -24.72
C HIS A 171 28.34 -15.25 -23.62
#